data_AF-A0A518ATV0-F1
#
_entry.id   AF-A0A518ATV0-F1
#
_cell.length_a   1.000
_cell.length_b   1.000
_cell.length_c   1.000
_cell.angle_alpha   90.00
_cell.angle_beta   90.00
_cell.angle_gamma   90.00
#
_symmetry.space_group_name_H-M   'P 1'
#
loop_
_entity.id
_entity.type
_entity.pdbx_description
1 polymer ?
#
loop_
_entity_poly.entity_id
_entity_poly.type
_entity_poly.pdbx_seq_one_letter_code
_entity_poly.pdbx_strand_id
1 'polypeptide(L)'
;MAKTAKCIRVGSTYHGGLEGKLSLVGILLFVLSVLLATVFFLMTPYEGWLVALMTLFNGLIAWLLFQALAEHLRLQKKIAGLPYGGRISRNFESPVYRCGECDRETDSPYYCYYCRCDLVDGDPSDAEPE
;
A
#
# COMPACT_ATOMS: atom_id res chain seq x y z
N MET A 1 23.81 31.98 -14.97
CA MET A 1 22.60 32.02 -14.10
C MET A 1 22.18 30.58 -13.88
N ALA A 2 22.27 30.07 -12.65
CA ALA A 2 21.76 28.74 -12.33
C ALA A 2 20.23 28.78 -12.37
N LYS A 3 19.59 27.82 -13.05
CA LYS A 3 18.13 27.68 -13.05
C LYS A 3 17.73 26.74 -11.93
N THR A 4 16.86 27.22 -11.04
CA THR A 4 16.29 26.43 -9.94
C THR A 4 14.85 26.07 -10.27
N ALA A 5 14.45 24.83 -10.02
CA ALA A 5 13.08 24.35 -10.25
C ALA A 5 12.51 23.70 -8.97
N LYS A 6 11.19 23.78 -8.80
CA LYS A 6 10.51 23.19 -7.64
C LYS A 6 10.44 21.68 -7.78
N CYS A 7 10.84 20.96 -6.73
CA CYS A 7 10.70 19.51 -6.65
C CYS A 7 9.31 19.16 -6.11
N ILE A 8 8.49 18.45 -6.88
CA ILE A 8 7.18 17.98 -6.44
C ILE A 8 7.30 16.48 -6.14
N ARG A 9 7.06 16.09 -4.89
CA ARG A 9 7.01 14.67 -4.52
C ARG A 9 5.71 14.08 -5.03
N VAL A 10 5.79 13.19 -6.02
CA VAL A 10 4.62 12.48 -6.53
C VAL A 10 4.44 11.21 -5.71
N GLY A 11 3.62 11.29 -4.66
CA GLY A 11 3.17 10.10 -3.95
C GLY A 11 2.20 9.33 -4.86
N SER A 12 2.62 8.21 -5.44
CA SER A 12 1.75 7.34 -6.25
C SER A 12 0.81 6.52 -5.36
N THR A 13 -0.01 7.21 -4.56
CA THR A 13 -0.97 6.56 -3.68
C THR A 13 -2.26 6.29 -4.45
N TYR A 14 -2.31 5.20 -5.20
CA TYR A 14 -3.52 4.80 -5.93
C TYR A 14 -4.55 4.19 -4.96
N HIS A 15 -5.64 4.89 -4.67
CA HIS A 15 -6.75 4.39 -3.86
C HIS A 15 -7.84 3.78 -4.75
N GLY A 16 -7.85 2.46 -4.94
CA GLY A 16 -8.98 1.80 -5.63
C GLY A 16 -8.71 0.51 -6.41
N GLY A 17 -7.54 -0.10 -6.27
CA GLY A 17 -7.20 -1.33 -6.99
C GLY A 17 -7.82 -2.62 -6.43
N LEU A 18 -7.77 -3.68 -7.24
CA LEU A 18 -8.14 -5.07 -6.87
C LEU A 18 -7.43 -5.53 -5.59
N GLU A 19 -6.23 -5.01 -5.33
CA GLU A 19 -5.38 -5.27 -4.17
C GLU A 19 -6.02 -4.79 -2.87
N GLY A 20 -6.71 -3.65 -2.92
CA GLY A 20 -7.48 -3.13 -1.79
C GLY A 20 -8.69 -4.01 -1.48
N LYS A 21 -9.38 -4.50 -2.53
CA LYS A 21 -10.51 -5.44 -2.37
C LYS A 21 -10.04 -6.77 -1.78
N LEU A 22 -8.90 -7.29 -2.21
CA LEU A 22 -8.35 -8.55 -1.67
C LEU A 22 -8.01 -8.42 -0.17
N SER A 23 -7.38 -7.31 0.23
CA SER A 23 -7.08 -7.04 1.63
C SER A 23 -8.35 -6.88 2.48
N LEU A 24 -9.36 -6.18 1.94
CA LEU A 24 -10.68 -6.07 2.60
C LEU A 24 -11.35 -7.44 2.79
N VAL A 25 -11.36 -8.29 1.77
CA VAL A 25 -11.92 -9.65 1.85
C VAL A 25 -11.21 -10.47 2.92
N GLY A 26 -9.87 -10.40 2.99
CA GLY A 26 -9.11 -11.06 4.04
C GLY A 26 -9.53 -10.61 5.44
N ILE A 27 -9.68 -9.29 5.65
CA ILE A 27 -10.13 -8.73 6.94
C ILE A 27 -11.54 -9.20 7.28
N LEU A 28 -12.47 -9.18 6.32
CA LEU A 28 -13.85 -9.63 6.54
C LEU A 28 -13.92 -11.11 6.94
N LEU A 29 -13.14 -11.98 6.29
CA LEU A 29 -13.07 -13.40 6.64
C LEU A 29 -12.48 -13.61 8.04
N PHE A 30 -11.48 -12.82 8.42
CA PHE A 30 -10.94 -12.87 9.78
C PHE A 30 -11.99 -12.47 10.83
N VAL A 31 -12.70 -11.36 10.61
CA VAL A 31 -13.78 -10.91 11.51
C VAL A 31 -14.87 -11.99 11.61
N LEU A 32 -15.26 -12.59 10.49
CA LEU A 32 -16.23 -13.68 10.47
C LEU A 32 -15.75 -14.89 11.27
N SER A 33 -14.47 -15.26 11.17
CA SER A 33 -13.88 -16.37 11.92
C SER A 33 -13.91 -16.12 13.43
N VAL A 34 -13.65 -14.88 13.85
CA VAL A 34 -13.73 -14.48 15.27
C VAL A 34 -15.18 -14.59 15.77
N LEU A 35 -16.15 -14.09 15.00
CA LEU A 35 -17.56 -14.22 15.35
C LEU A 35 -17.98 -15.68 15.48
N LEU A 36 -17.63 -16.53 14.51
CA LEU A 36 -17.94 -17.96 14.57
C LEU A 36 -17.28 -18.65 15.77
N ALA A 37 -16.01 -18.36 16.04
CA ALA A 37 -15.30 -18.90 17.20
C ALA A 37 -15.98 -18.52 18.52
N THR A 38 -16.46 -17.28 18.65
CA THR A 38 -17.22 -16.85 19.83
C THR A 38 -18.55 -17.59 19.96
N VAL A 39 -19.27 -17.83 18.87
CA VAL A 39 -20.53 -18.59 18.89
C VAL A 39 -20.29 -20.04 19.33
N PHE A 40 -19.27 -20.70 18.79
CA PHE A 40 -18.93 -22.08 19.20
C PHE A 40 -18.52 -22.17 20.67
N PHE A 41 -17.74 -21.20 21.15
CA PHE A 41 -17.34 -21.15 22.55
C PHE A 41 -18.55 -20.97 23.50
N LEU A 42 -19.54 -20.16 23.11
CA LEU A 42 -20.74 -19.92 23.92
C LEU A 42 -21.75 -21.07 23.89
N MET A 43 -21.91 -21.74 22.75
CA MET A 43 -22.87 -22.83 22.58
C MET A 43 -22.42 -24.13 23.25
N THR A 44 -21.11 -24.43 23.24
CA THR A 44 -20.57 -25.69 23.77
C THR A 44 -19.29 -25.45 24.57
N PRO A 45 -19.37 -24.88 25.80
CA PRO A 45 -18.18 -24.42 26.53
C PRO A 45 -17.17 -25.52 26.91
N TYR A 46 -17.63 -26.77 27.10
CA TYR A 46 -16.75 -27.87 27.54
C TYR A 46 -15.93 -28.50 26.39
N GLU A 47 -16.50 -28.58 25.20
CA GLU A 47 -15.92 -29.27 24.02
C GLU A 47 -15.55 -28.28 22.89
N GLY A 48 -16.23 -27.14 22.84
CA GLY A 48 -16.17 -26.16 21.75
C GLY A 48 -14.92 -25.28 21.76
N TRP A 49 -14.10 -25.31 22.82
CA TRP A 49 -12.87 -24.52 22.88
C TRP A 49 -11.87 -24.94 21.79
N LEU A 50 -11.79 -26.23 21.48
CA LEU A 50 -10.86 -26.77 20.49
C LEU A 50 -11.32 -26.38 19.07
N VAL A 51 -12.63 -26.45 18.82
CA VAL A 51 -13.25 -26.00 17.57
C VAL A 51 -13.10 -24.49 17.38
N ALA A 52 -13.30 -23.70 18.42
CA ALA A 52 -13.09 -22.25 18.40
C ALA A 52 -11.63 -21.89 18.06
N LEU A 53 -10.67 -22.59 18.66
CA LEU A 53 -9.24 -22.35 18.42
C LEU A 53 -8.85 -22.71 16.97
N MET A 54 -9.32 -23.84 16.45
CA MET A 54 -9.10 -24.22 15.04
C MET A 54 -9.76 -23.24 14.07
N THR A 55 -10.94 -22.72 14.41
CA THR A 55 -11.65 -21.73 13.59
C THR A 55 -10.88 -20.41 13.53
N LEU A 56 -10.37 -19.93 14.67
CA LEU A 56 -9.50 -18.74 14.71
C LEU A 56 -8.21 -18.94 13.91
N PHE A 57 -7.58 -20.10 14.05
CA PHE A 57 -6.34 -20.39 13.33
C PHE A 57 -6.56 -20.44 11.81
N ASN A 58 -7.65 -21.06 11.35
CA ASN A 58 -8.03 -21.05 9.94
C ASN A 58 -8.32 -19.64 9.43
N GLY A 59 -9.01 -18.82 10.22
CA GLY A 59 -9.26 -17.41 9.88
C GLY A 59 -7.96 -16.60 9.77
N LEU A 60 -7.01 -16.82 10.68
CA LEU A 60 -5.70 -16.18 10.67
C LEU A 60 -4.90 -16.58 9.41
N ILE A 61 -4.86 -17.86 9.08
CA ILE A 61 -4.19 -18.35 7.87
C ILE A 61 -4.82 -17.75 6.61
N ALA A 62 -6.16 -17.76 6.53
CA ALA A 62 -6.86 -17.19 5.38
C ALA A 62 -6.51 -15.70 5.22
N TRP A 63 -6.54 -14.94 6.31
CA TRP A 63 -6.16 -13.52 6.30
C TRP A 63 -4.72 -13.31 5.82
N LEU A 64 -3.76 -14.07 6.34
CA LEU A 64 -2.37 -14.01 5.92
C LEU A 64 -2.19 -14.36 4.44
N LEU A 65 -2.90 -15.37 3.94
CA LEU A 65 -2.88 -15.78 2.55
C LEU A 65 -3.37 -14.64 1.63
N PHE A 66 -4.50 -14.01 1.97
CA PHE A 66 -5.04 -12.88 1.21
C PHE A 66 -4.12 -11.67 1.24
N GLN A 67 -3.48 -11.41 2.37
CA GLN A 67 -2.50 -10.32 2.49
C GLN A 67 -1.26 -10.58 1.63
N ALA A 68 -0.74 -11.80 1.63
CA ALA A 68 0.38 -12.21 0.79
C ALA A 68 0.04 -12.14 -0.70
N LEU A 69 -1.16 -12.58 -1.09
CA LEU A 69 -1.65 -12.47 -2.47
C LEU A 69 -1.80 -11.01 -2.91
N ALA A 70 -2.32 -10.14 -2.04
CA ALA A 70 -2.42 -8.72 -2.33
C ALA A 70 -1.05 -8.08 -2.55
N GLU A 71 -0.05 -8.46 -1.75
CA GLU A 71 1.33 -7.99 -1.91
C GLU A 71 1.98 -8.53 -3.19
N HIS A 72 1.77 -9.80 -3.53
CA HIS A 72 2.22 -10.38 -4.81
C HIS A 72 1.63 -9.65 -6.01
N LEU A 73 0.34 -9.30 -5.98
CA LEU A 73 -0.30 -8.52 -7.05
C LEU A 73 0.33 -7.13 -7.21
N ARG A 74 0.63 -6.44 -6.09
CA ARG A 74 1.34 -5.15 -6.13
C ARG A 74 2.71 -5.29 -6.77
N LEU A 75 3.46 -6.33 -6.41
CA LEU A 75 4.77 -6.62 -6.98
C LEU A 75 4.70 -6.93 -8.47
N GLN A 76 3.73 -7.73 -8.91
CA GLN A 76 3.53 -8.05 -10.33
C GLN A 76 3.20 -6.80 -11.15
N LYS A 77 2.30 -5.94 -10.65
CA LYS A 77 1.99 -4.67 -11.33
C LYS A 77 3.19 -3.74 -11.37
N LYS A 78 3.99 -3.67 -10.30
CA LYS A 78 5.23 -2.89 -10.27
C LYS A 78 6.22 -3.37 -11.35
N ILE A 79 6.41 -4.68 -11.51
CA ILE A 79 7.28 -5.26 -12.55
C ILE A 79 6.74 -4.95 -13.95
N ALA A 80 5.41 -4.94 -14.12
CA ALA A 80 4.75 -4.61 -15.38
C ALA A 80 4.68 -3.10 -15.68
N GLY A 81 5.16 -2.22 -14.78
CA GLY A 81 5.05 -0.76 -14.92
C GLY A 81 3.61 -0.23 -14.83
N LEU A 82 2.69 -1.01 -14.26
CA LEU A 82 1.29 -0.63 -14.08
C LEU A 82 1.09 0.10 -12.74
N PRO A 83 0.16 1.05 -12.66
CA PRO A 83 -0.19 1.67 -11.39
C PRO A 83 -0.78 0.62 -10.42
N TYR A 84 -0.28 0.62 -9.18
CA TYR A 84 -0.73 -0.27 -8.11
C TYR A 84 -1.13 0.53 -6.87
N GLY A 85 -2.07 -0.02 -6.10
CA GLY A 85 -2.63 0.65 -4.93
C GLY A 85 -2.08 0.13 -3.60
N GLY A 86 -1.72 1.05 -2.70
CA GLY A 86 -1.27 0.79 -1.33
C GLY A 86 0.23 0.60 -1.17
N ARG A 87 0.70 0.61 0.09
CA ARG A 87 2.13 0.45 0.43
C ARG A 87 2.55 -1.02 0.31
N ILE A 88 3.63 -1.28 -0.40
CA ILE A 88 4.34 -2.57 -0.39
C ILE A 88 5.16 -2.62 0.90
N SER A 89 5.13 -3.73 1.64
CA SER A 89 5.96 -3.82 2.84
C SER A 89 7.44 -3.83 2.45
N ARG A 90 8.28 -3.10 3.19
CA ARG A 90 9.75 -2.98 2.97
C ARG A 90 10.22 -2.34 1.66
N ASN A 91 9.37 -1.73 0.85
CA ASN A 91 9.92 -0.86 -0.19
C ASN A 91 10.34 0.45 0.52
N PHE A 92 11.64 0.63 0.75
CA PHE A 92 12.22 1.98 0.87
C PHE A 92 11.91 2.63 -0.47
N GLU A 93 10.69 3.15 -0.61
CA GLU A 93 10.28 3.94 -1.76
C GLU A 93 11.27 5.08 -1.82
N SER A 94 12.19 5.01 -2.79
CA SER A 94 12.78 6.22 -3.34
C SER A 94 11.58 7.07 -3.77
N PRO A 95 11.27 8.18 -3.09
CA PRO A 95 10.20 9.06 -3.53
C PRO A 95 10.43 9.41 -4.99
N VAL A 96 9.40 9.20 -5.83
CA VAL A 96 9.45 9.65 -7.21
C VAL A 96 9.25 11.16 -7.18
N TYR A 97 10.25 11.89 -7.67
CA TYR A 97 10.20 13.33 -7.76
C TYR A 97 9.75 13.73 -9.16
N ARG A 98 9.09 14.89 -9.27
CA ARG A 98 8.76 15.51 -10.55
C ARG A 98 9.29 16.93 -10.56
N CYS A 99 9.90 17.32 -11.67
CA CYS A 99 10.43 18.66 -11.84
C CYS A 99 9.31 19.64 -12.21
N GLY A 100 9.13 20.72 -11.43
CA GLY A 100 8.12 21.73 -11.69
C GLY A 100 8.32 22.57 -12.96
N GLU A 101 9.51 22.51 -13.59
CA GLU A 101 9.81 23.25 -14.83
C GLU A 101 9.51 22.44 -16.10
N CYS A 102 9.83 21.14 -16.11
CA CYS A 102 9.68 20.28 -17.29
C CYS A 102 8.63 19.18 -17.14
N ASP A 103 8.01 19.09 -15.97
CA ASP A 103 6.98 18.12 -15.57
C ASP A 103 7.38 16.65 -15.79
N ARG A 104 8.68 16.37 -15.94
CA ARG A 104 9.21 15.00 -16.05
C ARG A 104 9.55 14.43 -14.69
N GLU A 105 9.37 13.11 -14.59
CA GLU A 105 9.77 12.32 -13.44
C GLU A 105 11.30 12.23 -13.36
N THR A 106 11.82 12.39 -12.15
CA THR A 106 13.25 12.39 -11.83
C THR A 106 13.51 11.47 -10.64
N ASP A 107 14.49 10.59 -10.77
CA ASP A 107 14.91 9.68 -9.68
C ASP A 107 15.75 10.39 -8.60
N SER A 108 16.30 11.56 -8.92
CA SER A 108 17.13 12.37 -8.02
C SER A 108 16.31 13.49 -7.36
N PRO A 109 16.45 13.71 -6.03
CA PRO A 109 15.81 14.85 -5.35
C PRO A 109 16.43 16.20 -5.73
N TYR A 110 17.67 16.19 -6.23
CA TYR A 110 18.51 17.39 -6.28
C TYR A 110 18.70 17.94 -7.69
N TYR A 111 18.47 17.11 -8.72
CA TYR A 111 18.83 17.48 -10.07
C TYR A 111 17.95 16.84 -11.14
N CYS A 112 17.50 17.66 -12.08
CA CYS A 112 16.74 17.26 -13.25
C CYS A 112 17.67 17.09 -14.47
N TYR A 113 17.89 15.87 -14.95
CA TYR A 113 18.77 15.59 -16.11
C TYR A 113 18.27 16.19 -17.44
N TYR A 114 16.96 16.38 -17.58
CA TYR A 114 16.36 16.89 -18.82
C TYR A 114 16.47 18.41 -18.95
N CYS A 115 16.10 19.11 -17.89
CA CYS A 115 16.05 20.57 -17.84
C CYS A 115 17.36 21.19 -17.33
N ARG A 116 18.25 20.36 -16.77
CA ARG A 116 19.53 20.76 -16.16
C ARG A 116 19.36 21.83 -15.07
N CYS A 117 18.26 21.75 -14.34
CA CYS A 117 17.96 22.64 -13.22
C CYS A 117 18.23 21.91 -11.90
N ASP A 118 18.69 22.69 -10.92
CA ASP A 118 18.79 22.22 -9.53
C ASP A 118 17.39 22.19 -8.93
N LEU A 119 17.01 21.04 -8.37
CA LEU A 119 15.73 20.84 -7.72
C LEU A 119 15.85 21.31 -6.28
N VAL A 120 15.01 22.28 -5.92
CA VAL A 120 14.90 22.77 -4.55
C VAL A 120 13.69 22.08 -3.93
N ASP A 121 13.87 21.54 -2.72
CA ASP A 121 12.75 20.98 -1.94
C ASP A 121 11.69 22.06 -1.78
N GLY A 122 10.52 21.85 -2.39
CA GLY A 122 9.36 22.69 -2.14
C GLY A 122 8.83 22.40 -0.75
N ASP A 123 8.57 23.44 0.04
CA ASP A 123 7.89 23.27 1.32
C ASP A 123 6.56 22.53 1.09
N PRO A 124 6.24 21.48 1.88
CA PRO A 124 5.03 20.68 1.71
C PRO A 124 3.73 21.48 1.95
N SER A 125 3.82 22.73 2.39
CA SER A 125 2.69 23.66 2.53
C SER A 125 2.13 24.16 1.20
N ASP A 126 2.87 24.01 0.09
CA ASP A 126 2.47 24.57 -1.20
C ASP A 126 1.78 23.56 -2.13
N ALA A 127 1.55 22.34 -1.66
CA ALA A 127 0.76 21.34 -2.37
C ALA A 127 -0.73 21.57 -2.08
N GLU A 128 -1.25 22.74 -2.47
CA GLU A 128 -2.70 22.94 -2.54
C GLU A 128 -3.24 22.15 -3.74
N PRO A 129 -4.22 21.24 -3.54
CA PRO A 129 -4.93 20.62 -4.64
C PRO A 129 -5.94 21.63 -5.22
N GLU A 130 -5.70 22.09 -6.45
CA GLU A 130 -6.77 22.59 -7.33
C GLU A 130 -7.49 21.44 -8.04
#